data_AF-A0A660E471-F1
#
_entry.id   AF-A0A660E471-F1
#
_cell.length_a   1.000
_cell.length_b   1.000
_cell.length_c   1.000
_cell.angle_alpha   90.00
_cell.angle_beta   90.00
_cell.angle_gamma   90.00
#
_symmetry.space_group_name_H-M   'P 1'
#
loop_
_entity.id
_entity.type
_entity.pdbx_description
1 polymer ?
#
loop_
_entity_poly.entity_id
_entity_poly.type
_entity_poly.pdbx_seq_one_letter_code
_entity_poly.pdbx_strand_id
1 'polypeptide(L)'
;MTVKQWITGTVALGLGLIAYGTLANAATATNPFDSGYYQATKTFKTHLYGTAQNITIPKGTIVQARTGMRTSKVGQDYQVGEMDLLNLNYSLRKTWPRANAGGVANMSAFNKSSLKAVAAPKYMPIQQLTASYTTGAVITRKMSQNWSKDAWLTVTTDGYVAHFAALKKANTRSQRKPDSVAKVTKTKRSGSTLSLYYRHHVKGVPDKRVAKTGKAQYRLTIVTKKEMTTNGDGSSLVNYINFKIGGKNYYTFYNMPN
;
A
#
# COMPACT_ATOMS: atom_id res chain seq x y z
N MET A 1 31.03 19.55 45.86
CA MET A 1 30.29 20.75 46.24
C MET A 1 29.02 20.81 45.40
N THR A 2 27.88 20.46 46.01
CA THR A 2 26.52 20.49 45.47
C THR A 2 25.96 21.91 45.52
N VAL A 3 25.21 22.35 44.49
CA VAL A 3 24.00 23.18 44.69
C VAL A 3 22.95 22.86 43.61
N LYS A 4 21.77 22.48 44.08
CA LYS A 4 20.46 22.44 43.40
C LYS A 4 19.78 23.82 43.53
N GLN A 5 18.91 24.20 42.59
CA GLN A 5 17.67 24.98 42.77
C GLN A 5 16.93 24.97 41.40
N TRP A 6 15.72 24.44 41.15
CA TRP A 6 14.36 24.50 41.74
C TRP A 6 13.64 25.86 41.60
N ILE A 7 12.52 25.86 40.83
CA ILE A 7 11.16 26.40 41.13
C ILE A 7 10.46 27.09 39.93
N THR A 8 9.43 26.39 39.45
CA THR A 8 8.07 26.75 39.00
C THR A 8 7.71 28.15 38.45
N GLY A 9 6.91 28.13 37.36
CA GLY A 9 5.98 29.18 36.99
C GLY A 9 4.90 28.65 36.03
N THR A 10 3.63 28.91 36.35
CA THR A 10 2.42 28.21 35.88
C THR A 10 1.66 29.01 34.82
N VAL A 11 1.15 28.30 33.79
CA VAL A 11 -0.05 28.55 32.94
C VAL A 11 -0.17 29.84 32.11
N ALA A 12 -0.35 29.65 30.79
CA ALA A 12 -1.42 30.30 30.04
C ALA A 12 -1.86 29.43 28.84
N LEU A 13 -3.14 29.06 28.84
CA LEU A 13 -3.85 28.45 27.71
C LEU A 13 -3.97 29.48 26.58
N GLY A 14 -3.24 29.26 25.49
CA GLY A 14 -3.47 29.92 24.21
C GLY A 14 -4.11 28.95 23.24
N LEU A 15 -5.44 29.00 23.11
CA LEU A 15 -6.14 28.49 21.94
C LEU A 15 -5.70 29.32 20.73
N GLY A 16 -4.76 28.79 19.95
CA GLY A 16 -4.28 29.40 18.71
C GLY A 16 -4.24 28.34 17.62
N LEU A 17 -4.97 28.59 16.52
CA LEU A 17 -4.92 27.82 15.29
C LEU A 17 -3.47 27.44 14.92
N ILE A 18 -3.20 26.15 14.74
CA ILE A 18 -1.96 25.70 14.10
C ILE A 18 -2.33 25.08 12.76
N ALA A 19 -2.21 25.94 11.74
CA ALA A 19 -2.02 25.58 10.35
C ALA A 19 -0.90 24.54 10.20
N TYR A 20 -0.97 23.75 9.14
CA TYR A 20 0.03 22.75 8.77
C TYR A 20 1.43 23.39 8.64
N GLY A 21 2.18 23.41 9.75
CA GLY A 21 3.55 23.91 9.82
C GLY A 21 4.53 22.86 9.30
N THR A 22 5.32 23.29 8.32
CA THR A 22 6.46 22.61 7.71
C THR A 22 7.46 22.13 8.74
N LEU A 23 7.74 20.82 8.76
CA LEU A 23 8.91 20.28 9.44
C LEU A 23 10.17 20.76 8.72
N ALA A 24 11.15 21.24 9.48
CA ALA A 24 12.44 21.71 8.98
C ALA A 24 13.14 20.62 8.16
N ASN A 25 13.50 20.97 6.93
CA ASN A 25 14.16 20.09 5.97
C ASN A 25 15.62 19.85 6.37
N ALA A 26 15.94 18.66 6.84
CA ALA A 26 17.19 18.03 6.39
C ALA A 26 17.11 17.96 4.85
N ALA A 27 18.19 18.34 4.15
CA ALA A 27 18.24 18.47 2.69
C ALA A 27 17.38 17.41 2.00
N THR A 28 16.22 17.83 1.50
CA THR A 28 15.27 16.97 0.84
C THR A 28 15.88 16.59 -0.50
N ALA A 29 16.41 15.37 -0.59
CA ALA A 29 16.55 14.71 -1.88
C ALA A 29 15.16 14.78 -2.54
N THR A 30 15.01 15.62 -3.56
CA THR A 30 13.79 15.73 -4.34
C THR A 30 13.55 14.38 -4.96
N ASN A 31 12.54 13.64 -4.48
CA ASN A 31 12.18 12.36 -5.04
C ASN A 31 11.91 12.55 -6.55
N PRO A 32 12.71 11.96 -7.45
CA PRO A 32 12.56 12.17 -8.89
C PRO A 32 11.35 11.44 -9.48
N PHE A 33 10.55 10.75 -8.64
CA PHE A 33 9.46 9.89 -9.07
C PHE A 33 8.08 10.36 -8.57
N ASP A 34 7.13 10.49 -9.50
CA ASP A 34 5.72 10.70 -9.17
C ASP A 34 5.05 9.37 -8.85
N SER A 35 4.92 9.07 -7.55
CA SER A 35 4.16 7.93 -7.04
C SER A 35 2.67 8.29 -6.89
N GLY A 36 1.78 7.35 -7.20
CA GLY A 36 0.34 7.61 -7.13
C GLY A 36 -0.53 6.48 -7.62
N TYR A 37 -1.82 6.79 -7.80
CA TYR A 37 -2.79 5.88 -8.40
C TYR A 37 -2.98 6.23 -9.86
N TYR A 38 -3.02 5.21 -10.70
CA TYR A 38 -3.13 5.37 -12.14
C TYR A 38 -4.18 4.44 -12.69
N GLN A 39 -4.97 4.91 -13.65
CA GLN A 39 -6.00 4.13 -14.33
C GLN A 39 -5.59 3.85 -15.77
N ALA A 40 -5.73 2.60 -16.20
CA ALA A 40 -5.54 2.20 -17.58
C ALA A 40 -6.57 2.87 -18.50
N THR A 41 -6.11 3.64 -19.49
CA THR A 41 -6.96 4.34 -20.46
C THR A 41 -7.40 3.43 -21.60
N LYS A 42 -6.62 2.38 -21.86
CA LYS A 42 -6.86 1.32 -22.84
C LYS A 42 -6.44 -0.03 -22.28
N THR A 43 -6.89 -1.12 -22.89
CA THR A 43 -6.31 -2.44 -22.62
C THR A 43 -4.92 -2.50 -23.25
N PHE A 44 -3.93 -2.95 -22.50
CA PHE A 44 -2.56 -3.08 -23.01
C PHE A 44 -1.87 -4.32 -22.45
N LYS A 45 -0.82 -4.76 -23.15
CA LYS A 45 0.08 -5.80 -22.67
C LYS A 45 1.32 -5.18 -22.06
N THR A 46 1.81 -5.78 -20.99
CA THR A 46 3.08 -5.38 -20.38
C THR A 46 3.85 -6.58 -19.86
N HIS A 47 5.17 -6.45 -19.76
CA HIS A 47 6.06 -7.50 -19.30
C HIS A 47 5.92 -7.69 -17.78
N LEU A 48 5.67 -8.93 -17.35
CA LEU A 48 5.63 -9.26 -15.92
C LEU A 48 7.04 -9.62 -15.44
N TYR A 49 7.60 -8.82 -14.53
CA TYR A 49 8.95 -9.06 -14.02
C TYR A 49 9.09 -10.46 -13.40
N GLY A 50 10.24 -11.08 -13.63
CA GLY A 50 10.50 -12.45 -13.20
C GLY A 50 9.86 -13.52 -14.09
N THR A 51 9.28 -13.16 -15.23
CA THR A 51 8.76 -14.09 -16.26
C THR A 51 9.28 -13.69 -17.63
N ALA A 52 9.19 -14.55 -18.63
CA ALA A 52 9.44 -14.18 -20.03
C ALA A 52 8.18 -13.67 -20.75
N GLN A 53 7.04 -13.57 -20.05
CA GLN A 53 5.73 -13.44 -20.65
C GLN A 53 5.09 -12.09 -20.34
N ASN A 54 4.23 -11.66 -21.26
CA ASN A 54 3.42 -10.47 -21.07
C ASN A 54 2.10 -10.81 -20.38
N ILE A 55 1.65 -9.90 -19.53
CA ILE A 55 0.31 -9.89 -18.94
C ILE A 55 -0.55 -8.84 -19.62
N THR A 56 -1.87 -9.05 -19.57
CA THR A 56 -2.85 -8.09 -20.10
C THR A 56 -3.44 -7.30 -18.94
N ILE A 57 -3.39 -5.97 -19.05
CA ILE A 57 -4.04 -5.02 -18.14
C ILE A 57 -5.27 -4.46 -18.86
N PRO A 58 -6.49 -4.78 -18.41
CA PRO A 58 -7.72 -4.25 -19.00
C PRO A 58 -7.84 -2.73 -18.85
N LYS A 59 -8.55 -2.10 -19.80
CA LYS A 59 -9.01 -0.71 -19.65
C LYS A 59 -9.77 -0.54 -18.32
N GLY A 60 -9.51 0.57 -17.64
CA GLY A 60 -10.17 0.94 -16.39
C GLY A 60 -9.53 0.33 -15.14
N THR A 61 -8.58 -0.60 -15.25
CA THR A 61 -7.82 -1.11 -14.10
C THR A 61 -7.06 0.02 -13.42
N ILE A 62 -7.24 0.16 -12.11
CA ILE A 62 -6.48 1.08 -11.27
C ILE A 62 -5.29 0.32 -10.67
N VAL A 63 -4.10 0.90 -10.74
CA VAL A 63 -2.87 0.38 -10.13
C VAL A 63 -2.25 1.46 -9.25
N GLN A 64 -1.48 1.05 -8.25
CA GLN A 64 -0.47 1.93 -7.67
C GLN A 64 0.77 1.87 -8.53
N ALA A 65 1.36 3.02 -8.84
CA ALA A 65 2.52 3.09 -9.70
C ALA A 65 3.41 4.28 -9.34
N ARG A 66 4.67 4.22 -9.78
CA ARG A 66 5.58 5.35 -9.86
C ARG A 66 5.93 5.65 -11.31
N THR A 67 6.12 6.92 -11.64
CA THR A 67 6.61 7.36 -12.95
C THR A 67 7.90 8.17 -12.80
N GLY A 68 8.56 8.51 -13.91
CA GLY A 68 9.78 9.34 -13.90
C GLY A 68 11.10 8.56 -14.02
N MET A 69 11.05 7.24 -14.20
CA MET A 69 12.27 6.49 -14.54
C MET A 69 12.64 6.77 -16.00
N ARG A 70 13.87 7.24 -16.25
CA ARG A 70 14.42 7.32 -17.60
C ARG A 70 15.05 5.98 -17.94
N THR A 71 14.67 5.41 -19.07
CA THR A 71 15.41 4.31 -19.70
C THR A 71 15.87 4.78 -21.06
N SER A 72 17.13 4.48 -21.40
CA SER A 72 17.68 4.78 -22.71
C SER A 72 17.81 3.47 -23.47
N LYS A 73 17.16 3.39 -24.62
CA LYS A 73 17.45 2.36 -25.63
C LYS A 73 18.17 3.08 -26.76
N VAL A 74 19.35 2.61 -27.18
CA VAL A 74 20.25 3.24 -28.18
C VAL A 74 19.58 4.40 -28.96
N GLY A 75 19.90 5.64 -28.57
CA GLY A 75 19.43 6.86 -29.23
C GLY A 75 18.06 7.43 -28.81
N GLN A 76 17.29 6.79 -27.92
CA GLN A 76 16.00 7.31 -27.44
C GLN A 76 15.81 7.15 -25.92
N ASP A 77 15.52 8.28 -25.26
CA ASP A 77 15.08 8.35 -23.88
C ASP A 77 13.56 8.09 -23.79
N TYR A 78 13.16 7.13 -22.97
CA TYR A 78 11.76 6.88 -22.65
C TYR A 78 11.54 7.03 -21.14
N GLN A 79 10.48 7.76 -20.77
CA GLN A 79 9.98 7.72 -19.40
C GLN A 79 9.16 6.43 -19.21
N VAL A 80 9.67 5.54 -18.38
CA VAL A 80 8.96 4.34 -17.94
C VAL A 80 8.43 4.56 -16.52
N GLY A 81 7.30 3.93 -16.25
CA GLY A 81 6.78 3.78 -14.90
C GLY A 81 6.84 2.34 -14.45
N GLU A 82 6.61 2.11 -13.17
CA GLU A 82 6.51 0.79 -12.57
C GLU A 82 5.23 0.71 -11.77
N MET A 83 4.46 -0.36 -11.97
CA MET A 83 3.21 -0.61 -11.27
C MET A 83 3.35 -1.74 -10.25
N ASP A 84 2.73 -1.58 -9.08
CA ASP A 84 2.54 -2.65 -8.10
C ASP A 84 1.32 -3.46 -8.51
N LEU A 85 1.51 -4.78 -8.60
CA LEU A 85 0.50 -5.74 -8.99
C LEU A 85 -0.10 -6.48 -7.78
N LEU A 86 0.44 -6.33 -6.57
CA LEU A 86 -0.05 -7.07 -5.38
C LEU A 86 -1.39 -6.56 -4.89
N ASN A 87 -1.68 -5.28 -5.11
CA ASN A 87 -2.97 -4.65 -4.82
C ASN A 87 -4.05 -4.98 -5.86
N LEU A 88 -3.74 -5.78 -6.88
CA LEU A 88 -4.74 -6.21 -7.85
C LEU A 88 -5.48 -7.44 -7.35
N ASN A 89 -6.77 -7.48 -7.65
CA ASN A 89 -7.62 -8.62 -7.37
C ASN A 89 -7.10 -9.90 -8.01
N TYR A 90 -7.22 -11.01 -7.28
CA TYR A 90 -6.84 -12.33 -7.76
C TYR A 90 -7.58 -12.73 -9.06
N SER A 91 -8.83 -12.27 -9.26
CA SER A 91 -9.57 -12.53 -10.49
C SER A 91 -8.83 -12.07 -11.75
N LEU A 92 -8.09 -10.95 -11.66
CA LEU A 92 -7.27 -10.41 -12.74
C LEU A 92 -5.95 -11.17 -12.88
N ARG A 93 -5.37 -11.64 -11.77
CA ARG A 93 -4.03 -12.27 -11.73
C ARG A 93 -3.99 -13.78 -11.91
N LYS A 94 -5.14 -14.46 -11.77
CA LYS A 94 -5.20 -15.94 -11.74
C LYS A 94 -4.69 -16.64 -13.00
N THR A 95 -4.69 -15.95 -14.14
CA THR A 95 -4.20 -16.47 -15.43
C THR A 95 -2.77 -16.02 -15.77
N TRP A 96 -2.14 -15.24 -14.91
CA TRP A 96 -0.81 -14.70 -15.19
C TRP A 96 0.27 -15.78 -15.05
N PRO A 97 1.40 -15.62 -15.75
CA PRO A 97 2.49 -16.60 -15.73
C PRO A 97 3.23 -16.60 -14.41
N ARG A 98 3.69 -17.79 -13.99
CA ARG A 98 4.48 -17.96 -12.76
C ARG A 98 5.84 -17.32 -12.93
N ALA A 99 6.29 -16.65 -11.87
CA ALA A 99 7.68 -16.23 -11.79
C ALA A 99 8.60 -17.45 -11.88
N ASN A 100 9.70 -17.29 -12.61
CA ASN A 100 10.81 -18.22 -12.61
C ASN A 100 11.39 -18.38 -11.19
N ALA A 101 12.21 -19.40 -10.96
CA ALA A 101 12.90 -19.56 -9.68
C ALA A 101 13.72 -18.29 -9.36
N GLY A 102 13.57 -17.76 -8.13
CA GLY A 102 14.19 -16.49 -7.72
C GLY A 102 13.48 -15.21 -8.21
N GLY A 103 12.56 -15.30 -9.15
CA GLY A 103 11.80 -14.16 -9.67
C GLY A 103 10.64 -13.72 -8.78
N VAL A 104 10.26 -12.44 -8.89
CA VAL A 104 9.11 -11.86 -8.18
C VAL A 104 8.14 -11.17 -9.15
N ALA A 105 7.00 -11.81 -9.39
CA ALA A 105 5.97 -11.35 -10.34
C ALA A 105 4.98 -10.35 -9.71
N ASN A 106 5.47 -9.39 -8.92
CA ASN A 106 4.65 -8.40 -8.24
C ASN A 106 4.68 -7.01 -8.89
N MET A 107 5.50 -6.81 -9.92
CA MET A 107 5.73 -5.51 -10.51
C MET A 107 5.82 -5.63 -12.03
N SER A 108 5.58 -4.53 -12.73
CA SER A 108 5.73 -4.45 -14.17
C SER A 108 6.05 -3.03 -14.61
N ALA A 109 6.90 -2.88 -15.62
CA ALA A 109 7.10 -1.59 -16.28
C ALA A 109 5.82 -1.16 -17.02
N PHE A 110 5.64 0.12 -17.29
CA PHE A 110 4.64 0.58 -18.25
C PHE A 110 5.07 1.81 -19.02
N ASN A 111 4.48 1.96 -20.20
CA ASN A 111 4.50 3.19 -20.96
C ASN A 111 3.46 4.15 -20.38
N LYS A 112 3.90 5.36 -19.99
CA LYS A 112 3.07 6.41 -19.40
C LYS A 112 1.81 6.71 -20.22
N SER A 113 1.86 6.61 -21.55
CA SER A 113 0.71 6.88 -22.43
C SER A 113 -0.51 5.95 -22.24
N SER A 114 -0.32 4.77 -21.65
CA SER A 114 -1.40 3.80 -21.40
C SER A 114 -2.13 4.04 -20.08
N LEU A 115 -1.62 4.93 -19.22
CA LEU A 115 -2.16 5.22 -17.90
C LEU A 115 -2.43 6.71 -17.71
N LYS A 116 -3.43 7.06 -16.93
CA LYS A 116 -3.66 8.43 -16.44
C LYS A 116 -3.65 8.46 -14.91
N ALA A 117 -3.09 9.52 -14.32
CA ALA A 117 -3.18 9.73 -12.89
C ALA A 117 -4.65 9.88 -12.46
N VAL A 118 -5.01 9.29 -11.31
CA VAL A 118 -6.35 9.39 -10.71
C VAL A 118 -6.22 9.55 -9.20
N ALA A 119 -7.25 10.10 -8.57
CA ALA A 119 -7.34 10.09 -7.11
C ALA A 119 -7.35 8.65 -6.57
N ALA A 120 -6.80 8.46 -5.38
CA ALA A 120 -6.87 7.19 -4.68
C ALA A 120 -8.34 6.75 -4.53
N PRO A 121 -8.67 5.47 -4.81
CA PRO A 121 -9.99 4.96 -4.48
C PRO A 121 -10.30 5.15 -2.99
N LYS A 122 -11.53 5.54 -2.67
CA LYS A 122 -11.94 5.92 -1.29
C LYS A 122 -11.66 4.83 -0.25
N TYR A 123 -11.68 3.56 -0.67
CA TYR A 123 -11.40 2.39 0.17
C TYR A 123 -9.92 2.10 0.40
N MET A 124 -8.98 2.74 -0.30
CA MET A 124 -7.56 2.49 -0.09
C MET A 124 -7.11 3.00 1.28
N PRO A 125 -6.40 2.21 2.12
CA PRO A 125 -5.93 2.65 3.43
C PRO A 125 -5.11 3.93 3.38
N ILE A 126 -4.26 4.05 2.36
CA ILE A 126 -3.43 5.21 2.05
C ILE A 126 -4.06 5.98 0.89
N GLN A 127 -4.14 7.31 1.01
CA GLN A 127 -4.77 8.16 -0.02
C GLN A 127 -3.75 8.94 -0.86
N GLN A 128 -2.51 9.07 -0.39
CA GLN A 128 -1.43 9.77 -1.07
C GLN A 128 -0.16 8.93 -0.95
N LEU A 129 0.52 8.71 -2.07
CA LEU A 129 1.77 7.94 -2.15
C LEU A 129 2.87 8.94 -2.51
N THR A 130 3.72 9.33 -1.57
CA THR A 130 4.73 10.39 -1.82
C THR A 130 6.14 9.86 -2.02
N ALA A 131 6.42 8.62 -1.59
CA ALA A 131 7.77 8.05 -1.64
C ALA A 131 7.81 6.61 -2.19
N SER A 132 6.79 5.81 -1.93
CA SER A 132 6.69 4.44 -2.47
C SER A 132 5.29 4.14 -3.00
N TYR A 133 5.26 3.50 -4.17
CA TYR A 133 4.03 3.04 -4.82
C TYR A 133 3.56 1.66 -4.32
N THR A 134 4.34 0.95 -3.48
CA THR A 134 3.93 -0.33 -2.88
C THR A 134 3.19 -0.18 -1.55
N THR A 135 2.90 1.07 -1.16
CA THR A 135 2.41 1.41 0.17
C THR A 135 0.91 1.08 0.32
N GLY A 136 0.56 0.28 1.32
CA GLY A 136 -0.84 -0.05 1.65
C GLY A 136 -1.45 -1.22 0.87
N ALA A 137 -0.71 -1.83 -0.08
CA ALA A 137 -1.14 -3.03 -0.80
C ALA A 137 -1.09 -4.30 0.07
N VAL A 138 -0.08 -4.39 0.93
CA VAL A 138 0.14 -5.54 1.82
C VAL A 138 0.28 -5.03 3.25
N ILE A 139 -0.59 -5.52 4.12
CA ILE A 139 -0.68 -5.14 5.52
C ILE A 139 -0.44 -6.38 6.37
N THR A 140 0.64 -6.39 7.15
CA THR A 140 1.08 -7.56 7.95
C THR A 140 1.17 -7.21 9.43
N ARG A 141 1.28 -8.23 10.28
CA ARG A 141 1.47 -8.03 11.73
C ARG A 141 2.93 -7.79 12.16
N LYS A 142 3.88 -7.92 11.23
CA LYS A 142 5.30 -7.76 11.50
C LYS A 142 5.94 -6.79 10.51
N MET A 143 6.85 -5.97 10.99
CA MET A 143 7.70 -5.12 10.17
C MET A 143 8.75 -5.97 9.46
N SER A 144 8.39 -6.57 8.33
CA SER A 144 9.30 -7.40 7.54
C SER A 144 9.15 -7.10 6.05
N GLN A 145 10.30 -6.99 5.37
CA GLN A 145 10.36 -6.94 3.91
C GLN A 145 9.99 -8.30 3.28
N ASN A 146 10.11 -9.39 4.05
CA ASN A 146 9.65 -10.72 3.66
C ASN A 146 8.26 -11.04 4.26
N TRP A 147 7.31 -10.15 3.99
CA TRP A 147 5.93 -10.24 4.46
C TRP A 147 5.24 -11.57 4.15
N SER A 148 5.71 -12.31 3.14
CA SER A 148 5.16 -13.60 2.75
C SER A 148 5.28 -14.69 3.82
N LYS A 149 6.16 -14.51 4.82
CA LYS A 149 6.32 -15.45 5.95
C LYS A 149 5.26 -15.27 7.05
N ASP A 150 4.44 -14.22 6.98
CA ASP A 150 3.32 -13.98 7.89
C ASP A 150 2.00 -13.97 7.11
N ALA A 151 0.88 -14.12 7.82
CA ALA A 151 -0.42 -13.82 7.24
C ALA A 151 -0.52 -12.32 6.91
N TRP A 152 -1.15 -12.00 5.78
CA TRP A 152 -1.32 -10.63 5.34
C TRP A 152 -2.74 -10.34 4.85
N LEU A 153 -3.06 -9.06 4.89
CA LEU A 153 -4.26 -8.47 4.35
C LEU A 153 -3.89 -7.58 3.16
N THR A 154 -4.72 -7.59 2.13
CA THR A 154 -4.65 -6.64 1.00
C THR A 154 -6.00 -5.97 0.82
N VAL A 155 -5.99 -4.65 0.68
CA VAL A 155 -7.12 -3.91 0.10
C VAL A 155 -6.79 -3.67 -1.36
N THR A 156 -7.61 -4.22 -2.26
CA THR A 156 -7.34 -4.14 -3.69
C THR A 156 -7.84 -2.84 -4.29
N THR A 157 -7.23 -2.40 -5.39
CA THR A 157 -7.57 -1.17 -6.12
C THR A 157 -8.91 -1.22 -6.86
N ASP A 158 -9.60 -2.36 -6.86
CA ASP A 158 -10.96 -2.57 -7.36
C ASP A 158 -11.98 -2.89 -6.24
N GLY A 159 -11.57 -2.67 -4.98
CA GLY A 159 -12.44 -2.64 -3.81
C GLY A 159 -12.75 -4.01 -3.22
N TYR A 160 -11.74 -4.84 -3.00
CA TYR A 160 -11.85 -6.07 -2.21
C TYR A 160 -10.93 -6.02 -0.99
N VAL A 161 -11.37 -6.69 0.07
CA VAL A 161 -10.54 -7.03 1.23
C VAL A 161 -10.19 -8.50 1.11
N ALA A 162 -8.91 -8.81 0.97
CA ALA A 162 -8.40 -10.17 0.77
C ALA A 162 -7.43 -10.55 1.90
N HIS A 163 -7.59 -11.75 2.45
CA HIS A 163 -6.67 -12.33 3.43
C HIS A 163 -5.92 -13.50 2.83
N PHE A 164 -4.67 -13.63 3.25
CA PHE A 164 -3.78 -14.70 2.83
C PHE A 164 -3.00 -15.20 4.04
N ALA A 165 -2.91 -16.52 4.18
CA ALA A 165 -2.04 -17.19 5.12
C ALA A 165 -0.58 -17.09 4.67
N ALA A 166 0.33 -17.26 5.63
CA ALA A 166 1.77 -17.31 5.37
C ALA A 166 2.11 -18.33 4.27
N LEU A 167 3.06 -17.96 3.42
CA LEU A 167 3.57 -18.80 2.35
C LEU A 167 4.77 -19.62 2.85
N LYS A 168 4.83 -20.88 2.38
CA LYS A 168 6.04 -21.70 2.51
C LYS A 168 7.16 -21.22 1.58
N LYS A 169 6.81 -20.67 0.40
CA LYS A 169 7.75 -20.18 -0.63
C LYS A 169 7.32 -18.80 -1.16
N ALA A 170 8.20 -17.81 -1.03
CA ALA A 170 7.90 -16.40 -1.36
C ALA A 170 7.60 -16.15 -2.85
N ASN A 171 8.20 -16.93 -3.76
CA ASN A 171 8.02 -16.79 -5.22
C ASN A 171 6.61 -17.13 -5.73
N THR A 172 5.71 -17.63 -4.87
CA THR A 172 4.31 -17.94 -5.22
C THR A 172 3.34 -16.79 -4.94
N ARG A 173 3.82 -15.66 -4.43
CA ARG A 173 2.99 -14.59 -3.85
C ARG A 173 2.06 -13.88 -4.83
N SER A 174 2.47 -13.68 -6.08
CA SER A 174 1.71 -12.92 -7.08
C SER A 174 0.51 -13.66 -7.67
N GLN A 175 0.37 -14.95 -7.39
CA GLN A 175 -0.70 -15.79 -7.91
C GLN A 175 -1.44 -16.56 -6.83
N ARG A 176 -1.13 -16.27 -5.57
CA ARG A 176 -1.82 -16.90 -4.47
C ARG A 176 -3.29 -16.50 -4.54
N LYS A 177 -4.18 -17.48 -4.60
CA LYS A 177 -5.60 -17.29 -4.33
C LYS A 177 -5.77 -16.82 -2.87
N PRO A 178 -6.54 -15.76 -2.57
CA PRO A 178 -6.84 -15.41 -1.19
C PRO A 178 -7.52 -16.57 -0.45
N ASP A 179 -7.20 -16.77 0.82
CA ASP A 179 -7.89 -17.75 1.67
C ASP A 179 -9.29 -17.29 2.04
N SER A 180 -9.51 -15.98 2.08
CA SER A 180 -10.82 -15.38 2.21
C SER A 180 -10.83 -13.99 1.57
N VAL A 181 -11.97 -13.60 1.01
CA VAL A 181 -12.11 -12.32 0.30
C VAL A 181 -13.55 -11.82 0.34
N ALA A 182 -13.72 -10.50 0.44
CA ALA A 182 -15.02 -9.85 0.31
C ALA A 182 -14.95 -8.54 -0.48
N LYS A 183 -15.96 -8.29 -1.32
CA LYS A 183 -16.14 -7.03 -2.05
C LYS A 183 -16.59 -5.94 -1.07
N VAL A 184 -15.88 -4.82 -1.07
CA VAL A 184 -16.29 -3.61 -0.34
C VAL A 184 -17.55 -3.04 -1.00
N THR A 185 -18.60 -2.86 -0.19
CA THR A 185 -19.90 -2.33 -0.63
C THR A 185 -20.15 -0.92 -0.15
N LYS A 186 -19.50 -0.52 0.95
CA LYS A 186 -19.54 0.84 1.49
C LYS A 186 -18.21 1.17 2.16
N THR A 187 -17.86 2.45 2.10
CA THR A 187 -16.66 3.00 2.74
C THR A 187 -17.03 4.23 3.54
N LYS A 188 -16.46 4.37 4.73
CA LYS A 188 -16.53 5.59 5.54
C LYS A 188 -15.13 5.95 6.01
N ARG A 189 -14.70 7.19 5.79
CA ARG A 189 -13.44 7.73 6.30
C ARG A 189 -13.75 8.87 7.27
N SER A 190 -13.04 8.92 8.39
CA SER A 190 -13.15 9.97 9.40
C SER A 190 -11.77 10.15 10.04
N GLY A 191 -11.11 11.28 9.73
CA GLY A 191 -9.70 11.47 10.10
C GLY A 191 -8.82 10.32 9.61
N SER A 192 -8.03 9.73 10.51
CA SER A 192 -7.16 8.58 10.21
C SER A 192 -7.87 7.23 10.23
N THR A 193 -9.19 7.19 10.47
CA THR A 193 -9.97 5.96 10.54
C THR A 193 -10.67 5.69 9.22
N LEU A 194 -10.39 4.52 8.63
CA LEU A 194 -11.07 3.95 7.48
C LEU A 194 -11.95 2.78 7.94
N SER A 195 -13.23 2.82 7.59
CA SER A 195 -14.16 1.71 7.76
C SER A 195 -14.59 1.17 6.41
N LEU A 196 -14.36 -0.12 6.18
CA LEU A 196 -14.75 -0.87 4.99
C LEU A 196 -15.87 -1.82 5.36
N TYR A 197 -16.97 -1.79 4.61
CA TYR A 197 -18.14 -2.63 4.84
C TYR A 197 -18.32 -3.60 3.70
N TYR A 198 -18.79 -4.80 4.01
CA TYR A 198 -18.99 -5.87 3.05
C TYR A 198 -19.99 -6.91 3.55
N ARG A 199 -20.40 -7.84 2.67
CA ARG A 199 -21.52 -8.76 2.92
C ARG A 199 -21.15 -9.96 3.81
N HIS A 200 -19.92 -10.47 3.73
CA HIS A 200 -19.52 -11.71 4.40
C HIS A 200 -18.22 -11.54 5.18
N HIS A 201 -18.08 -12.26 6.30
CA HIS A 201 -16.86 -12.29 7.10
C HIS A 201 -15.64 -12.69 6.24
N VAL A 202 -14.54 -11.97 6.37
CA VAL A 202 -13.26 -12.36 5.77
C VAL A 202 -12.44 -13.11 6.82
N LYS A 203 -12.38 -14.45 6.69
CA LYS A 203 -11.64 -15.31 7.63
C LYS A 203 -10.18 -14.87 7.72
N GLY A 204 -9.69 -14.70 8.95
CA GLY A 204 -8.33 -14.22 9.25
C GLY A 204 -8.21 -12.69 9.35
N VAL A 205 -9.24 -11.95 8.97
CA VAL A 205 -9.34 -10.50 9.18
C VAL A 205 -10.13 -10.23 10.45
N PRO A 206 -9.69 -9.30 11.31
CA PRO A 206 -10.41 -8.97 12.54
C PRO A 206 -11.56 -7.98 12.27
N ASP A 207 -12.46 -8.35 11.36
CA ASP A 207 -13.68 -7.62 11.09
C ASP A 207 -14.77 -7.95 12.13
N LYS A 208 -15.78 -7.09 12.21
CA LYS A 208 -16.91 -7.29 13.13
C LYS A 208 -18.21 -7.31 12.35
N ARG A 209 -19.12 -8.21 12.72
CA ARG A 209 -20.50 -8.16 12.24
C ARG A 209 -21.21 -6.95 12.83
N VAL A 210 -21.83 -6.14 11.99
CA VAL A 210 -22.52 -4.88 12.35
C VAL A 210 -23.98 -4.86 11.89
N ALA A 211 -24.40 -5.79 11.03
CA ALA A 211 -25.80 -5.96 10.64
C ALA A 211 -26.10 -7.43 10.36
N LYS A 212 -27.37 -7.82 10.51
CA LYS A 212 -27.80 -9.21 10.27
C LYS A 212 -28.04 -9.51 8.78
N THR A 213 -28.46 -8.52 8.00
CA THR A 213 -28.86 -8.65 6.60
C THR A 213 -28.29 -7.52 5.73
N GLY A 214 -28.52 -7.58 4.41
CA GLY A 214 -28.08 -6.54 3.47
C GLY A 214 -26.63 -6.68 3.00
N LYS A 215 -26.11 -5.63 2.33
CA LYS A 215 -24.78 -5.61 1.69
C LYS A 215 -23.63 -5.20 2.62
N ALA A 216 -23.94 -4.66 3.80
CA ALA A 216 -22.97 -4.10 4.76
C ALA A 216 -23.06 -4.80 6.14
N GLN A 217 -22.94 -6.13 6.14
CA GLN A 217 -23.10 -6.96 7.34
C GLN A 217 -21.86 -6.99 8.21
N TYR A 218 -20.68 -6.86 7.61
CA TYR A 218 -19.39 -6.88 8.30
C TYR A 218 -18.64 -5.58 8.06
N ARG A 219 -17.87 -5.15 9.06
CA ARG A 219 -17.07 -3.93 9.03
C ARG A 219 -15.63 -4.24 9.47
N LEU A 220 -14.68 -3.94 8.60
CA LEU A 220 -13.28 -3.81 8.94
C LEU A 220 -12.97 -2.34 9.28
N THR A 221 -12.29 -2.11 10.39
CA THR A 221 -11.81 -0.78 10.78
C THR A 221 -10.28 -0.76 10.77
N ILE A 222 -9.72 0.15 9.99
CA ILE A 222 -8.29 0.37 9.83
C ILE A 222 -8.01 1.80 10.33
N VAL A 223 -7.20 1.92 11.38
CA VAL A 223 -6.76 3.22 11.90
C VAL A 223 -5.31 3.44 11.51
N THR A 224 -5.04 4.39 10.64
CA THR A 224 -3.67 4.80 10.31
C THR A 224 -3.10 5.61 11.47
N LYS A 225 -1.89 5.28 11.90
CA LYS A 225 -1.15 6.05 12.90
C LYS A 225 -0.36 7.15 12.21
N LYS A 226 -0.19 8.30 12.89
CA LYS A 226 0.53 9.45 12.34
C LYS A 226 2.02 9.17 12.18
N GLU A 227 2.60 8.46 13.15
CA GLU A 227 4.03 8.16 13.17
C GLU A 227 4.33 6.95 12.29
N MET A 228 5.35 7.08 11.45
CA MET A 228 6.00 5.95 10.81
C MET A 228 6.98 5.32 11.80
N THR A 229 7.25 4.03 11.63
CA THR A 229 8.28 3.33 12.39
C THR A 229 9.35 2.84 11.45
N THR A 230 10.60 2.99 11.87
CA THR A 230 11.74 2.46 11.15
C THR A 230 12.16 1.13 11.75
N ASN A 231 12.52 0.16 10.91
CA ASN A 231 13.05 -1.13 11.34
C ASN A 231 14.24 -1.53 10.44
N GLY A 232 15.27 -2.13 11.03
CA GLY A 232 16.55 -2.46 10.38
C GLY A 232 17.72 -1.65 10.92
N ASP A 233 18.90 -1.84 10.33
CA ASP A 233 20.16 -1.19 10.65
C ASP A 233 20.88 -0.73 9.37
N GLY A 234 21.71 0.32 9.49
CA GLY A 234 22.54 0.83 8.39
C GLY A 234 21.78 1.03 7.07
N SER A 235 22.26 0.41 5.99
CA SER A 235 21.66 0.46 4.64
C SER A 235 20.37 -0.36 4.48
N SER A 236 19.95 -1.10 5.53
CA SER A 236 18.72 -1.90 5.55
C SER A 236 17.58 -1.25 6.34
N LEU A 237 17.75 0.02 6.77
CA LEU A 237 16.71 0.81 7.42
C LEU A 237 15.51 0.99 6.49
N VAL A 238 14.33 0.59 6.98
CA VAL A 238 13.07 0.67 6.23
C VAL A 238 12.01 1.35 7.06
N ASN A 239 11.29 2.29 6.46
CA ASN A 239 10.13 2.91 7.09
C ASN A 239 8.85 2.09 6.85
N TYR A 240 7.95 2.13 7.82
CA TYR A 240 6.66 1.45 7.78
C TYR A 240 5.56 2.42 8.17
N ILE A 241 4.45 2.38 7.43
CA ILE A 241 3.21 3.00 7.91
C ILE A 241 2.54 2.02 8.87
N ASN A 242 2.18 2.54 10.03
CA ASN A 242 1.56 1.80 11.11
C ASN A 242 0.02 1.88 11.03
N PHE A 243 -0.63 0.75 11.24
CA PHE A 243 -2.08 0.64 11.38
C PHE A 243 -2.46 -0.04 12.69
N LYS A 244 -3.63 0.32 13.22
CA LYS A 244 -4.34 -0.47 14.23
C LYS A 244 -5.58 -1.08 13.60
N ILE A 245 -5.67 -2.40 13.61
CA ILE A 245 -6.77 -3.17 13.02
C ILE A 245 -7.21 -4.22 14.04
N GLY A 246 -8.47 -4.19 14.46
CA GLY A 246 -8.99 -5.11 15.47
C GLY A 246 -8.22 -5.09 16.80
N GLY A 247 -7.68 -3.91 17.19
CA GLY A 247 -6.88 -3.74 18.40
C GLY A 247 -5.41 -4.15 18.28
N LYS A 248 -4.99 -4.79 17.18
CA LYS A 248 -3.61 -5.23 16.94
C LYS A 248 -2.88 -4.27 16.01
N ASN A 249 -1.55 -4.20 16.15
CA ASN A 249 -0.69 -3.43 15.25
C ASN A 249 -0.48 -4.19 13.94
N TYR A 250 -0.49 -3.43 12.85
CA TYR A 250 -0.18 -3.88 11.51
C TYR A 250 0.70 -2.85 10.81
N TYR A 251 1.40 -3.29 9.78
CA TYR A 251 2.43 -2.53 9.11
C TYR A 251 2.31 -2.72 7.61
N THR A 252 2.58 -1.67 6.85
CA THR A 252 2.87 -1.78 5.43
C THR A 252 4.20 -1.12 5.16
N PHE A 253 4.96 -1.73 4.26
CA PHE A 253 6.25 -1.22 3.84
C PHE A 253 6.11 0.17 3.22
N TYR A 254 7.00 1.07 3.60
CA TYR A 254 7.10 2.43 3.09
C TYR A 254 8.57 2.76 2.84
N ASN A 255 9.13 2.38 1.70
CA ASN A 255 10.45 2.90 1.36
C ASN A 255 10.33 4.37 0.99
N MET A 256 11.23 5.20 1.52
CA MET A 256 11.57 6.42 0.81
C MET A 256 12.66 6.04 -0.21
N PRO A 257 12.63 6.58 -1.44
CA PRO A 257 13.81 6.49 -2.28
C PRO A 257 14.95 7.21 -1.56
N ASN A 258 16.08 6.52 -1.43
CA ASN A 258 17.34 7.15 -1.05
C ASN A 258 17.76 8.14 -2.15
#